data_AF-A0A0L8H4U4-F1
#
_entry.id   AF-A0A0L8H4U4-F1
#
_cell.length_a   1.000
_cell.length_b   1.000
_cell.length_c   1.000
_cell.angle_alpha   90.00
_cell.angle_beta   90.00
_cell.angle_gamma   90.00
#
_symmetry.space_group_name_H-M   'P 1'
#
loop_
_entity.id
_entity.type
_entity.pdbx_description
1 polymer ?
#
loop_
_entity_poly.entity_id
_entity_poly.type
_entity_poly.pdbx_seq_one_letter_code
_entity_poly.pdbx_strand_id
1 'polypeptide(L)'
;MVSIRKGTFLENSKLKCEQIIDILYYWAKEDLAKGISQECRLANVAVTDWRNFCRDICAEYYVAQNIKLGGPNRTVEIDESAFVRRKYNVGHRVKTQWVFGALERDTRCVLVAVEDRSADTLLEIIQEHILPGTTILRKVIGTNSTPISMCLKHYKYHIYF
;
A
#
# COMPACT_ATOMS: atom_id res chain seq x y z
N MET A 1 38.70 0.61 -16.69
CA MET A 1 38.12 1.37 -15.56
C MET A 1 36.64 1.06 -15.51
N VAL A 2 36.15 0.50 -14.40
CA VAL A 2 34.72 0.16 -14.24
C VAL A 2 33.97 1.41 -13.78
N SER A 3 32.82 1.70 -14.39
CA SER A 3 31.97 2.82 -14.00
C SER A 3 31.49 2.66 -12.57
N ILE A 4 31.46 3.74 -11.79
CA ILE A 4 30.87 3.77 -10.43
C ILE A 4 29.40 3.35 -10.39
N ARG A 5 28.72 3.34 -11.54
CA ARG A 5 27.31 2.96 -11.68
C ARG A 5 27.11 1.47 -11.92
N LYS A 6 28.14 0.76 -12.37
CA LYS A 6 28.02 -0.65 -12.78
C LYS A 6 27.67 -1.51 -11.57
N GLY A 7 26.62 -2.34 -11.68
CA GLY A 7 26.15 -3.21 -10.59
C GLY A 7 25.40 -2.48 -9.49
N THR A 8 24.90 -1.26 -9.75
CA THR A 8 24.16 -0.46 -8.76
C THR A 8 22.80 -0.04 -9.32
N PHE A 9 21.93 0.49 -8.47
CA PHE A 9 20.65 1.07 -8.92
C PHE A 9 20.81 2.30 -9.84
N LEU A 10 22.03 2.85 -9.98
CA LEU A 10 22.35 3.92 -10.91
C LEU A 10 22.68 3.41 -12.32
N GLU A 11 22.80 2.09 -12.49
CA GLU A 11 23.12 1.47 -13.77
C GLU A 11 22.06 1.80 -14.82
N ASN A 12 22.49 2.02 -16.08
CA ASN A 12 21.63 2.39 -17.21
C ASN A 12 20.88 3.73 -17.10
N SER A 13 20.95 4.43 -15.96
CA SER A 13 20.38 5.77 -15.84
C SER A 13 21.14 6.78 -16.68
N LYS A 14 20.39 7.61 -17.42
CA LYS A 14 20.92 8.75 -18.19
C LYS A 14 21.04 10.03 -17.37
N LEU A 15 20.50 10.06 -16.15
CA LEU A 15 20.61 11.22 -15.26
C LEU A 15 22.00 11.28 -14.62
N LYS A 16 22.43 12.48 -14.22
CA LYS A 16 23.62 12.65 -13.37
C LYS A 16 23.36 12.07 -11.97
N CYS A 17 24.41 11.64 -11.28
CA CYS A 17 24.27 11.09 -9.93
C CYS A 17 23.68 12.11 -8.96
N GLU A 18 24.13 13.36 -9.04
CA GLU A 18 23.61 14.50 -8.27
C GLU A 18 22.10 14.66 -8.46
N GLN A 19 21.63 14.65 -9.70
CA GLN A 19 20.19 14.76 -10.01
C GLN A 19 19.37 13.63 -9.39
N ILE A 20 19.93 12.41 -9.34
CA ILE A 20 19.26 11.27 -8.70
C ILE A 20 19.21 11.48 -7.20
N ILE A 21 20.32 11.91 -6.58
CA ILE A 21 20.37 12.23 -5.14
C ILE A 21 19.35 13.31 -4.78
N ASP A 22 19.23 14.36 -5.59
CA ASP A 22 18.25 15.43 -5.38
C ASP A 22 16.81 14.88 -5.45
N ILE A 23 16.49 14.04 -6.44
CA ILE A 23 15.16 13.41 -6.53
C ILE A 23 14.89 12.58 -5.27
N LEU A 24 15.85 11.78 -4.80
CA LEU A 24 15.70 10.96 -3.60
C LEU A 24 15.45 11.83 -2.37
N TYR A 25 16.21 12.91 -2.21
CA TYR A 25 16.07 13.86 -1.12
C TYR A 25 14.67 14.50 -1.09
N TYR A 26 14.23 15.06 -2.22
CA TYR A 26 12.91 15.70 -2.28
C TYR A 26 11.76 14.70 -2.20
N TRP A 27 11.94 13.48 -2.73
CA TRP A 27 10.96 12.40 -2.56
C TRP A 27 10.80 12.02 -1.09
N ALA A 28 11.91 11.91 -0.35
CA ALA A 28 11.88 11.63 1.10
C ALA A 28 11.27 12.77 1.92
N LYS A 29 11.30 14.00 1.41
CA LYS A 29 10.58 15.16 1.96
C LYS A 29 9.11 15.25 1.58
N GLU A 30 8.61 14.26 0.85
CA GLU A 30 7.22 14.18 0.37
C GLU A 30 6.84 15.27 -0.65
N ASP A 31 7.82 15.84 -1.34
CA ASP A 31 7.55 16.85 -2.35
C ASP A 31 6.79 16.28 -3.57
N LEU A 32 5.95 17.14 -4.14
CA LEU A 32 5.18 16.83 -5.34
C LEU A 32 6.12 16.69 -6.55
N ALA A 33 5.84 15.73 -7.43
CA ALA A 33 6.65 15.47 -8.62
C ALA A 33 6.89 16.72 -9.49
N LYS A 34 5.89 17.62 -9.56
CA LYS A 34 5.99 18.90 -10.28
C LYS A 34 7.02 19.85 -9.62
N GLY A 35 7.07 19.90 -8.29
CA GLY A 35 8.06 20.68 -7.55
C GLY A 35 9.47 20.16 -7.81
N ILE A 36 9.68 18.85 -7.63
CA ILE A 36 10.96 18.18 -7.89
C ILE A 36 11.44 18.42 -9.34
N SER A 37 10.52 18.33 -10.30
CA SER A 37 10.78 18.59 -11.72
C SER A 37 11.27 20.02 -11.98
N GLN A 38 10.67 21.01 -11.32
CA GLN A 38 11.06 22.41 -11.43
C GLN A 38 12.43 22.67 -10.77
N GLU A 39 12.63 22.20 -9.55
CA GLU A 39 13.87 22.38 -8.78
C GLU A 39 15.05 21.68 -9.48
N CYS A 40 14.89 20.42 -9.87
CA CYS A 40 15.96 19.64 -10.50
C CYS A 40 16.10 19.91 -12.01
N ARG A 41 15.22 20.73 -12.60
CA ARG A 41 15.15 21.02 -14.06
C ARG A 41 15.09 19.74 -14.91
N LEU A 42 14.22 18.81 -14.51
CA LEU A 42 14.07 17.51 -15.13
C LEU A 42 12.72 17.37 -15.82
N ALA A 43 12.63 16.46 -16.79
CA ALA A 43 11.33 16.08 -17.33
C ALA A 43 10.48 15.39 -16.25
N ASN A 44 9.19 15.73 -16.18
CA ASN A 44 8.24 15.10 -15.26
C ASN A 44 8.23 13.57 -15.35
N VAL A 45 8.46 13.02 -16.55
CA VAL A 45 8.53 11.57 -16.78
C VAL A 45 9.69 10.96 -16.00
N ALA A 46 10.90 11.53 -16.14
CA ALA A 46 12.08 11.05 -15.42
C ALA A 46 11.90 11.12 -13.89
N VAL A 47 11.33 12.22 -13.38
CA VAL A 47 11.01 12.33 -11.95
C VAL A 47 9.98 11.28 -11.53
N THR A 48 8.95 11.05 -12.34
CA THR A 48 7.91 10.05 -12.04
C THR A 48 8.49 8.65 -11.97
N ASP A 49 9.38 8.30 -12.90
CA ASP A 49 10.05 7.00 -12.96
C ASP A 49 10.90 6.76 -11.71
N TRP A 50 11.72 7.72 -11.30
CA TRP A 50 12.52 7.61 -10.07
C TRP A 50 11.66 7.58 -8.79
N ARG A 51 10.55 8.31 -8.76
CA ARG A 51 9.60 8.22 -7.62
C ARG A 51 8.87 6.88 -7.59
N ASN A 52 8.59 6.26 -8.74
CA ASN A 52 8.05 4.89 -8.81
C ASN A 52 9.09 3.91 -8.27
N PHE A 53 10.34 4.00 -8.73
CA PHE A 53 11.43 3.16 -8.24
C PHE A 53 11.57 3.21 -6.71
N CYS A 54 11.47 4.39 -6.09
CA CYS A 54 11.47 4.51 -4.63
C CYS A 54 10.27 3.82 -3.97
N ARG A 55 9.07 3.97 -4.55
CA ARG A 55 7.86 3.28 -4.06
C ARG A 55 7.99 1.76 -4.17
N ASP A 56 8.55 1.27 -5.26
CA ASP A 56 8.73 -0.16 -5.51
C ASP A 56 9.67 -0.77 -4.47
N ILE A 57 10.80 -0.12 -4.16
CA ILE A 57 11.69 -0.54 -3.07
C ILE A 57 10.96 -0.59 -1.73
N CYS A 58 10.20 0.45 -1.39
CA CYS A 58 9.44 0.47 -0.14
C CYS A 58 8.38 -0.63 -0.09
N ALA A 59 7.70 -0.90 -1.21
CA ALA A 59 6.71 -1.97 -1.31
C ALA A 59 7.36 -3.34 -1.15
N GLU A 60 8.48 -3.60 -1.83
CA GLU A 60 9.25 -4.85 -1.69
C GLU A 60 9.71 -5.08 -0.26
N TYR A 61 10.28 -4.05 0.38
CA TYR A 61 10.68 -4.12 1.78
C TYR A 61 9.50 -4.48 2.68
N TYR A 62 8.36 -3.83 2.47
CA TYR A 62 7.17 -4.03 3.27
C TYR A 62 6.57 -5.44 3.11
N VAL A 63 6.50 -5.94 1.87
CA VAL A 63 6.07 -7.32 1.58
C VAL A 63 6.99 -8.32 2.26
N ALA A 64 8.31 -8.09 2.23
CA ALA A 64 9.29 -8.97 2.86
C ALA A 64 9.19 -9.03 4.40
N GLN A 65 8.62 -8.01 5.06
CA GLN A 65 8.44 -8.02 6.51
C GLN A 65 7.39 -9.03 7.00
N ASN A 66 6.51 -9.53 6.11
CA ASN A 66 5.42 -10.45 6.47
C ASN A 66 4.63 -10.01 7.72
N ILE A 67 4.20 -8.74 7.71
CA ILE A 67 3.56 -8.10 8.86
C ILE A 67 2.29 -8.87 9.26
N LYS A 68 2.22 -9.24 10.55
CA LYS A 68 1.00 -9.73 11.21
C LYS A 68 0.48 -8.67 12.18
N LEU A 69 -0.80 -8.32 12.03
CA LEU A 69 -1.48 -7.29 12.79
C LEU A 69 -2.22 -7.85 14.00
N GLY A 70 -2.41 -7.01 15.02
CA GLY A 70 -3.26 -7.33 16.16
C GLY A 70 -2.64 -8.29 17.18
N GLY A 71 -3.49 -9.14 17.75
CA GLY A 71 -3.23 -10.04 18.88
C GLY A 71 -4.24 -9.84 20.01
N PRO A 72 -4.13 -10.60 21.12
CA PRO A 72 -4.99 -10.44 22.28
C PRO A 72 -5.03 -8.98 22.76
N ASN A 73 -6.24 -8.47 23.02
CA ASN A 73 -6.50 -7.08 23.45
C ASN A 73 -6.09 -6.00 22.43
N ARG A 74 -5.87 -6.36 21.16
CA ARG A 74 -5.65 -5.41 20.07
C ARG A 74 -6.88 -5.32 19.17
N THR A 75 -6.96 -4.20 18.46
CA THR A 75 -8.04 -3.90 17.54
C THR A 75 -7.49 -3.59 16.16
N VAL A 76 -8.03 -4.24 15.14
CA VAL A 76 -7.68 -4.01 13.73
C VAL A 76 -8.92 -3.57 12.97
N GLU A 77 -8.84 -2.43 12.30
CA GLU A 77 -9.87 -1.96 11.38
C GLU A 77 -9.63 -2.56 10.00
N ILE A 78 -10.66 -3.11 9.37
CA ILE A 78 -10.63 -3.63 8.01
C ILE A 78 -11.54 -2.81 7.10
N ASP A 79 -11.12 -2.62 5.86
CA ASP A 79 -11.84 -1.90 4.81
C ASP A 79 -11.57 -2.50 3.43
N GLU A 80 -12.50 -2.29 2.49
CA GLU A 80 -12.39 -2.69 1.10
C GLU A 80 -12.46 -1.45 0.21
N SER A 81 -11.36 -1.14 -0.47
CA SER A 81 -11.26 0.04 -1.33
C SER A 81 -11.19 -0.36 -2.81
N ALA A 82 -12.07 0.24 -3.62
CA ALA A 82 -12.07 0.08 -5.07
C ALA A 82 -11.23 1.18 -5.74
N PHE A 83 -10.11 0.80 -6.34
CA PHE A 83 -9.29 1.68 -7.15
C PHE A 83 -9.73 1.60 -8.61
N VAL A 84 -10.32 2.70 -9.08
CA VAL A 84 -10.77 2.84 -10.47
C VAL A 84 -10.14 4.10 -11.05
N ARG A 85 -9.41 3.97 -12.16
CA ARG A 85 -8.82 5.13 -12.85
C ARG A 85 -9.46 5.33 -14.22
N ARG A 86 -10.45 6.24 -14.30
CA ARG A 86 -10.97 6.71 -15.58
C ARG A 86 -10.07 7.81 -16.16
N LYS A 87 -9.92 7.85 -17.48
CA LYS A 87 -9.28 8.99 -18.15
C LYS A 87 -10.21 10.21 -17.99
N TYR A 88 -9.78 11.24 -17.27
CA TYR A 88 -10.59 12.45 -17.01
C TYR A 88 -11.95 12.21 -16.31
N ASN A 89 -12.11 11.13 -15.53
CA ASN A 89 -13.41 10.71 -14.96
C ASN A 89 -14.52 10.43 -16.00
N VAL A 90 -14.19 10.42 -17.30
CA VAL A 90 -15.11 10.26 -18.43
C VAL A 90 -14.68 9.06 -19.29
N GLY A 91 -15.65 8.33 -19.86
CA GLY A 91 -15.38 7.21 -20.77
C GLY A 91 -15.48 5.82 -20.15
N HIS A 92 -14.98 4.81 -20.87
CA HIS A 92 -15.17 3.39 -20.56
C HIS A 92 -14.69 3.01 -19.16
N ARG A 93 -15.46 2.16 -18.47
CA ARG A 93 -15.10 1.65 -17.15
C ARG A 93 -13.93 0.67 -17.30
N VAL A 94 -12.75 1.06 -16.83
CA VAL A 94 -11.59 0.15 -16.75
C VAL A 94 -11.77 -0.87 -15.63
N LYS A 95 -10.99 -1.97 -15.68
CA LYS A 95 -10.93 -2.99 -14.63
C LYS A 95 -10.72 -2.30 -13.27
N THR A 96 -11.63 -2.55 -12.34
CA THR A 96 -11.50 -2.11 -10.95
C THR A 96 -10.45 -2.99 -10.28
N GLN A 97 -9.47 -2.37 -9.63
CA GLN A 97 -8.58 -3.07 -8.70
C GLN A 97 -9.19 -2.94 -7.31
N TRP A 98 -9.53 -4.05 -6.68
CA TRP A 98 -9.92 -4.04 -5.27
C TRP A 98 -8.68 -4.15 -4.39
N VAL A 99 -8.71 -3.49 -3.24
CA VAL A 99 -7.67 -3.57 -2.23
C VAL A 99 -8.34 -3.79 -0.90
N PHE A 100 -8.00 -4.89 -0.25
CA PHE A 100 -8.29 -5.12 1.16
C PHE A 100 -7.26 -4.35 1.99
N GLY A 101 -7.74 -3.51 2.91
CA GLY A 101 -6.92 -2.79 3.85
C GLY A 101 -7.20 -3.24 5.28
N ALA A 102 -6.15 -3.46 6.05
CA ALA A 102 -6.23 -3.68 7.49
C ALA A 102 -5.31 -2.68 8.20
N LEU A 103 -5.78 -2.10 9.30
CA LEU A 103 -5.07 -1.09 10.07
C LEU A 103 -5.16 -1.42 11.56
N GLU A 104 -4.03 -1.71 12.18
CA GLU A 104 -3.89 -1.65 13.63
C GLU A 104 -3.64 -0.19 14.00
N ARG A 105 -4.58 0.41 14.74
CA ARG A 105 -4.53 1.85 15.07
C ARG A 105 -3.14 2.29 15.54
N ASP A 106 -2.67 3.39 14.96
CA ASP A 106 -1.43 4.10 15.31
C ASP A 106 -0.11 3.34 15.11
N THR A 107 -0.13 2.16 14.48
CA THR A 107 1.08 1.33 14.38
C THR A 107 1.37 0.82 12.97
N ARG A 108 0.53 -0.06 12.45
CA ARG A 108 0.84 -0.89 11.28
C ARG A 108 -0.41 -1.09 10.44
N CYS A 109 -0.22 -1.21 9.15
CA CYS A 109 -1.29 -1.62 8.24
C CYS A 109 -0.90 -2.88 7.47
N VAL A 110 -1.81 -3.36 6.63
CA VAL A 110 -1.58 -4.31 5.55
C VAL A 110 -2.50 -3.88 4.42
N LEU A 111 -1.99 -3.87 3.19
CA LEU A 111 -2.78 -3.62 1.98
C LEU A 111 -2.57 -4.79 1.03
N VAL A 112 -3.65 -5.47 0.64
CA VAL A 112 -3.61 -6.61 -0.28
C VAL A 112 -4.48 -6.31 -1.48
N ALA A 113 -3.88 -6.28 -2.67
CA ALA A 113 -4.61 -6.20 -3.91
C ALA A 113 -5.34 -7.53 -4.16
N VAL A 114 -6.66 -7.47 -4.38
CA VAL A 114 -7.50 -8.64 -4.63
C VAL A 114 -8.25 -8.50 -5.94
N GLU A 115 -8.38 -9.60 -6.68
CA GLU A 115 -9.17 -9.62 -7.91
C GLU A 115 -10.66 -9.84 -7.63
N ASP A 116 -10.95 -10.73 -6.68
CA ASP A 116 -12.27 -11.04 -6.16
C ASP A 116 -12.37 -10.64 -4.68
N ARG A 117 -13.54 -10.15 -4.28
CA ARG A 117 -13.84 -9.71 -2.91
C ARG A 117 -14.85 -10.63 -2.23
N SER A 118 -14.90 -11.89 -2.67
CA SER A 118 -15.71 -12.90 -2.01
C SER A 118 -15.33 -13.03 -0.54
N ALA A 119 -16.32 -13.44 0.24
CA ALA A 119 -16.16 -13.75 1.66
C ALA A 119 -14.93 -14.64 1.90
N ASP A 120 -14.78 -15.68 1.09
CA ASP A 120 -13.71 -16.67 1.22
C ASP A 120 -12.34 -16.03 0.99
N THR A 121 -12.17 -15.26 -0.09
CA THR A 121 -10.92 -14.52 -0.38
C THR A 121 -10.53 -13.60 0.78
N LEU A 122 -11.49 -12.85 1.32
CA LEU A 122 -11.22 -11.91 2.41
C LEU A 122 -10.93 -12.62 3.73
N LEU A 123 -11.59 -13.76 4.00
CA LEU A 123 -11.33 -14.60 5.17
C LEU A 123 -9.92 -15.18 5.14
N GLU A 124 -9.45 -15.65 3.99
CA GLU A 124 -8.08 -16.16 3.82
C GLU A 124 -7.05 -15.07 4.15
N ILE A 125 -7.24 -13.86 3.62
CA ILE A 125 -6.36 -12.72 3.89
C ILE A 125 -6.36 -12.33 5.37
N ILE A 126 -7.53 -12.34 6.02
CA ILE A 126 -7.65 -12.09 7.46
C ILE A 126 -6.87 -13.13 8.25
N GLN A 127 -7.02 -14.42 7.93
CA GLN A 127 -6.33 -15.51 8.61
C GLN A 127 -4.81 -15.44 8.41
N GLU A 128 -4.39 -15.02 7.22
CA GLU A 128 -2.98 -14.83 6.93
C GLU A 128 -2.41 -13.66 7.73
N HIS A 129 -3.06 -12.49 7.75
CA HIS A 129 -2.43 -11.25 8.22
C HIS A 129 -2.85 -10.79 9.61
N ILE A 130 -3.90 -11.34 10.23
CA ILE A 130 -4.41 -10.91 11.53
C ILE A 130 -4.24 -12.03 12.56
N LEU A 131 -3.56 -11.73 13.66
CA LEU A 131 -3.29 -12.70 14.71
C LEU A 131 -4.57 -13.12 15.44
N PRO A 132 -4.67 -14.38 15.91
CA PRO A 132 -5.79 -14.83 16.73
C PRO A 132 -5.97 -13.98 18.00
N GLY A 133 -7.22 -13.84 18.44
CA GLY A 133 -7.56 -13.04 19.62
C GLY A 133 -7.67 -11.53 19.38
N THR A 134 -7.52 -11.08 18.13
CA THR A 134 -7.73 -9.68 17.72
C THR A 134 -9.23 -9.35 17.67
N THR A 135 -9.59 -8.13 18.10
CA THR A 135 -10.91 -7.54 17.80
C THR A 135 -10.87 -6.90 16.42
N ILE A 136 -11.69 -7.38 15.49
CA ILE A 136 -11.76 -6.84 14.13
C ILE A 136 -12.93 -5.87 14.03
N LEU A 137 -12.69 -4.66 13.52
CA LEU A 137 -13.72 -3.67 13.23
C LEU A 137 -13.85 -3.53 11.72
N ARG A 138 -15.05 -3.73 11.17
CA ARG A 138 -15.29 -3.40 9.76
C ARG A 138 -15.72 -1.95 9.66
N LYS A 139 -15.07 -1.17 8.80
CA LYS A 139 -15.52 0.19 8.50
C LYS A 139 -16.61 0.13 7.43
N VAL A 140 -17.82 0.54 7.80
CA VAL A 140 -18.93 0.73 6.85
C VAL A 140 -19.09 2.24 6.66
N ILE A 141 -19.04 2.71 5.41
CA ILE A 141 -19.20 4.13 5.09
C ILE A 141 -20.63 4.56 5.45
N GLY A 142 -20.77 5.53 6.35
CA GLY A 142 -22.05 6.16 6.71
C GLY A 142 -22.68 5.72 8.04
N THR A 143 -22.06 4.81 8.79
CA THR A 143 -22.47 4.47 10.16
C THR A 143 -21.29 4.58 11.12
N ASN A 144 -21.56 4.85 12.41
CA ASN A 144 -20.53 4.77 13.44
C ASN A 144 -19.93 3.35 13.40
N SER A 145 -18.60 3.27 13.31
CA SER A 145 -17.84 2.01 13.18
C SER A 145 -18.35 0.97 14.17
N THR A 146 -19.10 -0.03 13.67
CA THR A 146 -19.72 -1.04 14.51
C THR A 146 -18.66 -2.02 14.97
N PRO A 147 -18.41 -2.18 16.28
CA PRO A 147 -17.50 -3.20 16.74
C PRO A 147 -18.08 -4.58 16.48
N ILE A 148 -17.38 -5.38 15.68
CA ILE A 148 -17.63 -6.82 15.67
C ILE A 148 -16.91 -7.37 16.90
N SER A 149 -17.52 -7.21 18.08
CA SER A 149 -17.03 -7.86 19.30
C SER A 149 -17.39 -9.34 19.26
N MET A 150 -16.69 -10.12 18.44
CA MET A 150 -16.68 -11.58 18.58
C MET A 150 -15.41 -11.96 19.33
N CYS A 151 -15.55 -12.19 20.63
CA CYS A 151 -14.58 -12.95 21.41
C CYS A 151 -14.56 -14.36 20.79
N LEU A 152 -13.63 -14.60 19.86
CA LEU A 152 -13.42 -15.86 19.14
C LEU A 152 -12.91 -16.94 20.10
N LYS A 153 -13.79 -17.42 20.98
CA LYS A 153 -13.57 -18.68 21.70
C LYS A 153 -13.79 -19.81 20.70
N HIS A 154 -12.70 -20.24 20.07
CA HIS A 154 -12.61 -21.34 19.11
C HIS A 154 -13.41 -21.12 17.82
N TYR A 155 -12.68 -20.73 16.77
CA TYR A 155 -13.02 -20.81 15.34
C TYR A 155 -14.41 -21.38 15.01
N LYS A 156 -15.41 -20.51 14.94
CA LYS A 156 -16.63 -20.70 14.13
C LYS A 156 -16.99 -19.36 13.50
N TYR A 157 -16.77 -19.28 12.20
CA TYR A 157 -16.95 -18.11 11.36
C TYR A 157 -18.43 -17.87 11.07
N HIS A 158 -18.97 -16.77 11.59
CA HIS A 158 -20.12 -16.09 10.99
C HIS A 158 -19.77 -14.61 10.86
N ILE A 159 -18.93 -14.32 9.87
CA ILE A 159 -18.72 -12.96 9.36
C ILE A 159 -19.73 -12.80 8.23
N TYR A 160 -20.74 -11.96 8.45
CA TYR A 160 -21.67 -11.58 7.38
C TYR A 160 -20.98 -10.52 6.52
N PHE A 161 -20.62 -10.91 5.30
CA PHE A 161 -20.09 -10.00 4.28
C PHE A 161 -21.19 -9.17 3.65
#